data_AF-R0KYW8-F1
#
_entry.id   AF-R0KYW8-F1
#
_cell.length_a   1.000
_cell.length_b   1.000
_cell.length_c   1.000
_cell.angle_alpha   90.00
_cell.angle_beta   90.00
_cell.angle_gamma   90.00
#
_symmetry.space_group_name_H-M   'P 1'
#
loop_
_entity.id
_entity.type
_entity.pdbx_description
1 polymer ?
#
loop_
_entity_poly.entity_id
_entity_poly.type
_entity_poly.pdbx_seq_one_letter_code
_entity_poly.pdbx_strand_id
1 'polypeptide(L)'
;MLQAGNAADPVAFLRKLAQKTPLKPHKETLMNIAHFLEERGRKEGVLQGMKAGIEKGLRKGRQEGRNEGRQEGRHQGQQEATQRIAQAMLDDGLEPSQVAKLTGLSLRRLAKLRH
;
A
#
# COMPACT_ATOMS: atom_id res chain seq x y z
N MET A 1 -0.56 -8.94 48.43
CA MET A 1 -0.35 -7.68 47.68
C MET A 1 -0.71 -7.92 46.22
N LEU A 2 -1.63 -7.15 45.65
CA LEU A 2 -1.89 -7.17 44.20
C LEU A 2 -0.74 -6.42 43.52
N GLN A 3 0.14 -7.13 42.81
CA GLN A 3 1.15 -6.49 41.97
C GLN A 3 0.44 -5.73 40.86
N ALA A 4 0.50 -4.40 40.91
CA ALA A 4 0.05 -3.56 39.82
C ALA A 4 0.91 -3.84 38.59
N GLY A 5 0.27 -4.21 37.47
CA GLY A 5 0.90 -4.14 36.14
C GLY A 5 0.92 -5.42 35.29
N ASN A 6 0.41 -6.58 35.73
CA ASN A 6 0.61 -7.80 34.93
C ASN A 6 -0.52 -8.85 34.95
N ALA A 7 -1.79 -8.41 34.85
CA ALA A 7 -2.83 -9.35 34.43
C ALA A 7 -2.77 -9.47 32.90
N ALA A 8 -2.43 -10.65 32.36
CA ALA A 8 -2.43 -10.92 30.91
C ALA A 8 -3.82 -10.65 30.26
N ASP A 9 -4.88 -10.65 31.07
CA ASP A 9 -6.22 -10.20 30.71
C ASP A 9 -6.87 -9.47 31.91
N PRO A 10 -6.82 -8.13 31.96
CA PRO A 10 -7.42 -7.33 33.02
C PRO A 10 -8.94 -7.47 33.11
N VAL A 11 -9.62 -7.71 31.97
CA VAL A 11 -11.08 -7.87 31.92
C VAL A 11 -11.48 -9.20 32.57
N ALA A 12 -10.81 -10.29 32.21
CA ALA A 12 -11.04 -11.59 32.83
C ALA A 12 -10.71 -11.59 34.33
N PHE A 13 -9.66 -10.85 34.74
CA PHE A 13 -9.33 -10.68 36.15
C PHE A 13 -10.47 -9.97 36.91
N LEU A 14 -10.96 -8.83 36.42
CA LEU A 14 -12.04 -8.07 37.06
C LEU A 14 -13.34 -8.87 37.14
N ARG A 15 -13.68 -9.63 36.09
CA ARG A 15 -14.83 -10.54 36.09
C ARG A 15 -14.71 -11.62 37.18
N LYS A 16 -13.53 -12.25 37.33
CA LYS A 16 -13.26 -13.23 38.38
C LYS A 16 -13.31 -12.61 39.79
N LEU A 17 -12.82 -11.38 39.94
CA LEU A 17 -12.86 -10.64 41.21
C LEU A 17 -14.31 -10.29 41.60
N ALA A 18 -15.12 -9.85 40.64
CA ALA A 18 -16.53 -9.54 40.86
C ALA A 18 -17.33 -10.76 41.37
N GLN A 19 -17.01 -11.97 40.86
CA GLN A 19 -17.66 -13.22 41.30
C GLN A 19 -17.35 -13.58 42.76
N LYS A 20 -16.16 -13.22 43.25
CA LYS A 20 -15.73 -13.49 44.63
C LYS A 20 -16.09 -12.37 45.61
N THR A 21 -16.72 -11.30 45.14
CA THR A 21 -17.05 -10.12 45.96
C THR A 21 -18.45 -10.27 46.57
N PRO A 22 -18.58 -10.30 47.91
CA PRO A 22 -19.86 -10.56 48.58
C PRO A 22 -20.83 -9.36 48.55
N LEU A 23 -20.29 -8.13 48.53
CA LEU A 23 -21.07 -6.90 48.48
C LEU A 23 -21.54 -6.61 47.05
N LYS A 24 -22.86 -6.63 46.85
CA LYS A 24 -23.51 -6.35 45.56
C LYS A 24 -23.02 -5.05 44.87
N PRO A 25 -22.88 -3.90 45.58
CA PRO A 25 -22.41 -2.66 44.94
C PRO A 25 -20.97 -2.76 44.37
N HIS A 26 -20.09 -3.46 45.08
CA HIS A 26 -18.71 -3.65 44.63
C HIS A 26 -18.61 -4.61 43.45
N LYS A 27 -19.43 -5.67 43.44
CA LYS A 27 -19.55 -6.58 42.29
C LYS A 27 -19.99 -5.82 41.03
N GLU A 28 -21.02 -4.97 41.13
CA GLU A 28 -21.50 -4.14 40.02
C GLU A 28 -20.42 -3.18 39.51
N THR A 29 -19.70 -2.53 40.43
CA THR A 29 -18.59 -1.63 40.08
C THR A 29 -17.51 -2.37 39.28
N LEU A 30 -17.08 -3.55 39.74
CA LEU A 30 -16.07 -4.35 39.04
C LEU A 30 -16.54 -4.83 37.66
N MET A 31 -17.82 -5.21 37.52
CA MET A 31 -18.40 -5.59 36.23
C MET A 31 -18.46 -4.40 35.26
N ASN A 32 -18.81 -3.22 35.75
CA ASN A 32 -18.84 -1.99 34.94
C ASN A 32 -17.43 -1.62 34.45
N ILE A 33 -16.42 -1.73 35.31
CA ILE A 33 -15.02 -1.48 34.91
C ILE A 33 -14.57 -2.51 33.86
N ALA A 34 -14.89 -3.79 34.06
CA ALA A 34 -14.56 -4.84 33.09
C ALA A 34 -15.19 -4.56 31.71
N HIS A 35 -16.47 -4.20 31.69
CA HIS A 35 -17.18 -3.86 30.47
C HIS A 35 -16.62 -2.60 29.79
N PHE A 36 -16.31 -1.56 30.57
CA PHE A 36 -15.71 -0.34 30.06
C PHE A 36 -14.35 -0.60 29.38
N LEU A 37 -13.49 -1.41 30.01
CA LEU A 37 -12.18 -1.76 29.45
C LEU A 37 -12.30 -2.59 28.16
N GLU A 38 -13.23 -3.55 28.12
CA GLU A 38 -13.50 -4.37 26.93
C GLU A 38 -14.00 -3.52 25.76
N GLU A 39 -14.99 -2.64 26.00
CA GLU A 39 -15.51 -1.73 24.99
C GLU A 39 -14.47 -0.73 24.50
N ARG A 40 -13.64 -0.22 25.40
CA ARG A 40 -12.54 0.67 25.05
C ARG A 40 -11.51 -0.06 24.18
N GLY A 41 -11.08 -1.25 24.59
CA GLY A 41 -10.12 -2.06 23.82
C GLY A 41 -10.66 -2.44 22.43
N ARG A 42 -11.94 -2.80 22.33
CA ARG A 42 -12.60 -3.07 21.05
C ARG A 42 -12.61 -1.83 20.15
N LYS A 43 -13.00 -0.67 20.69
CA LYS A 43 -13.01 0.60 19.93
C LYS A 43 -11.61 1.00 19.45
N GLU A 44 -10.62 0.92 20.34
CA GLU A 44 -9.22 1.22 20.02
C GLU A 44 -8.68 0.25 18.95
N GLY A 45 -8.96 -1.05 19.08
CA GLY A 45 -8.57 -2.07 18.11
C GLY A 45 -9.18 -1.86 16.73
N VAL A 46 -10.48 -1.55 16.65
CA VAL A 46 -11.15 -1.24 15.38
C VAL A 46 -10.55 0.02 14.74
N LEU A 47 -10.32 1.08 15.52
CA LEU A 47 -9.75 2.32 15.02
C LEU A 47 -8.32 2.12 14.50
N GLN A 48 -7.48 1.39 15.25
CA GLN A 48 -6.13 1.06 14.86
C GLN A 48 -6.10 0.18 13.60
N GLY A 49 -6.95 -0.84 13.55
CA GLY A 49 -7.08 -1.72 12.38
C GLY A 49 -7.50 -0.95 11.13
N MET A 50 -8.49 -0.07 11.24
CA MET A 50 -8.94 0.79 10.14
C MET A 50 -7.83 1.73 9.68
N LYS A 51 -7.15 2.41 10.61
CA LYS A 51 -6.04 3.32 10.29
C LYS A 51 -4.90 2.60 9.57
N ALA A 52 -4.47 1.45 10.11
CA ALA A 52 -3.43 0.63 9.50
C ALA A 52 -3.83 0.11 8.12
N GLY A 53 -5.09 -0.30 7.95
CA GLY A 53 -5.64 -0.72 6.66
C GLY A 53 -5.59 0.38 5.61
N ILE A 54 -6.06 1.58 5.94
CA ILE A 54 -6.06 2.76 5.06
C ILE A 54 -4.62 3.13 4.68
N GLU A 55 -3.73 3.24 5.67
CA GLU A 55 -2.33 3.61 5.44
C GLU A 55 -1.62 2.60 4.52
N LYS A 56 -1.80 1.30 4.80
CA LYS A 56 -1.24 0.22 3.97
C LYS A 56 -1.79 0.27 2.54
N GLY A 57 -3.10 0.48 2.38
CA GLY A 57 -3.76 0.61 1.09
C GLY A 57 -3.22 1.79 0.28
N LEU A 58 -3.16 2.98 0.88
CA LEU A 58 -2.64 4.19 0.24
C LEU A 58 -1.16 4.04 -0.14
N ARG A 59 -0.34 3.46 0.74
CA ARG A 59 1.09 3.23 0.47
C ARG A 59 1.28 2.28 -0.70
N LYS A 60 0.52 1.17 -0.73
CA LYS A 60 0.58 0.17 -1.80
C LYS A 60 0.14 0.78 -3.13
N GLY A 61 -1.04 1.41 -3.19
CA GLY A 61 -1.54 2.02 -4.42
C GLY A 61 -0.63 3.12 -4.97
N ARG A 62 -0.06 3.96 -4.10
CA ARG A 62 0.92 4.98 -4.52
C ARG A 62 2.20 4.36 -5.07
N GLN A 63 2.69 3.28 -4.48
CA GLN A 63 3.91 2.61 -4.94
C GLN A 63 3.69 1.93 -6.29
N GLU A 64 2.57 1.23 -6.45
CA GLU A 64 2.18 0.57 -7.69
C GLU A 64 2.01 1.59 -8.81
N GLY A 65 1.18 2.62 -8.62
CA GLY A 65 0.97 3.65 -9.64
C GLY A 65 2.25 4.41 -10.03
N ARG A 66 3.17 4.65 -9.08
CA ARG A 66 4.49 5.23 -9.41
C ARG A 66 5.36 4.29 -10.23
N ASN A 67 5.35 3.00 -9.92
CA ASN A 67 6.15 2.01 -10.64
C ASN A 67 5.63 1.82 -12.06
N GLU A 68 4.32 1.66 -12.21
CA GLU A 68 3.64 1.54 -13.51
C GLU A 68 3.89 2.78 -14.36
N GLY A 69 3.57 3.98 -13.85
CA GLY A 69 3.79 5.21 -14.60
C GLY A 69 5.25 5.45 -14.98
N ARG A 70 6.21 5.05 -14.13
CA ARG A 70 7.64 5.12 -14.45
C ARG A 70 8.05 4.10 -15.52
N GLN A 71 7.45 2.92 -15.53
CA GLN A 71 7.75 1.89 -16.53
C GLN A 71 7.17 2.28 -17.88
N GLU A 72 5.90 2.70 -17.92
CA GLU A 72 5.24 3.20 -19.12
C GLU A 72 5.97 4.41 -19.69
N GLY A 73 6.28 5.40 -18.86
CA GLY A 73 7.01 6.60 -19.28
C GLY A 73 8.41 6.29 -19.83
N ARG A 74 9.13 5.32 -19.23
CA ARG A 74 10.43 4.87 -19.76
C ARG A 74 10.28 4.18 -21.10
N HIS A 75 9.30 3.30 -21.25
CA HIS A 75 9.08 2.56 -22.49
C HIS A 75 8.65 3.51 -23.62
N GLN A 76 7.70 4.41 -23.36
CA GLN A 76 7.28 5.44 -24.31
C GLN A 76 8.45 6.35 -24.68
N GLY A 77 9.19 6.87 -23.70
CA GLY A 77 10.35 7.72 -23.95
C GLY A 77 11.44 7.03 -24.77
N GLN A 78 11.69 5.74 -24.53
CA GLN A 78 12.61 4.95 -25.34
C GLN A 78 12.12 4.80 -26.77
N GLN A 79 10.84 4.47 -26.98
CA GLN A 79 10.26 4.35 -28.33
C GLN A 79 10.30 5.68 -29.10
N GLU A 80 9.97 6.79 -28.45
CA GLU A 80 10.03 8.13 -29.03
C GLU A 80 11.47 8.52 -29.38
N ALA A 81 12.44 8.23 -28.50
CA ALA A 81 13.84 8.49 -28.77
C ALA A 81 14.35 7.66 -29.95
N THR A 82 14.04 6.36 -30.00
CA THR A 82 14.40 5.49 -31.13
C THR A 82 13.79 5.98 -32.44
N GLN A 83 12.53 6.44 -32.44
CA GLN A 83 11.89 6.99 -33.63
C GLN A 83 12.51 8.32 -34.07
N ARG A 84 12.82 9.22 -33.14
CA ARG A 84 13.52 10.48 -33.43
C ARG A 84 14.90 10.25 -34.04
N ILE A 85 15.66 9.31 -33.50
CA ILE A 85 16.98 8.94 -34.02
C ILE A 85 16.82 8.33 -35.42
N ALA A 86 15.87 7.41 -35.61
CA ALA A 86 15.61 6.80 -36.91
C ALA A 86 15.21 7.83 -37.97
N GLN A 87 14.39 8.81 -37.60
CA GLN A 87 14.00 9.90 -38.49
C GLN A 87 15.22 10.72 -38.92
N ALA A 88 16.04 11.16 -37.95
CA ALA A 88 17.25 11.93 -38.24
C ALA A 88 18.22 11.15 -39.17
N MET A 89 18.37 9.84 -38.99
CA MET A 89 19.19 9.01 -39.87
C MET A 89 18.63 8.97 -41.31
N LEU A 90 17.31 8.87 -41.46
CA LEU A 90 16.67 8.86 -42.79
C LEU A 90 16.79 10.23 -43.47
N ASP A 91 16.67 11.32 -42.70
CA ASP A 91 16.84 12.69 -43.19
C ASP A 91 18.28 12.96 -43.64
N ASP A 92 19.27 12.33 -42.97
CA ASP A 92 20.69 12.34 -43.37
C ASP A 92 21.00 11.42 -44.57
N GLY A 93 19.99 10.76 -45.14
CA GLY A 93 20.12 9.96 -46.36
C GLY A 93 20.57 8.51 -46.14
N LEU A 94 20.53 7.99 -44.90
CA LEU A 94 20.80 6.57 -44.67
C LEU A 94 19.68 5.71 -45.25
N GLU A 95 20.07 4.59 -45.87
CA GLU A 95 19.11 3.64 -46.44
C GLU A 95 18.21 3.01 -45.36
N PRO A 96 16.89 2.84 -45.61
CA PRO A 96 15.96 2.29 -44.63
C PRO A 96 16.34 0.91 -44.08
N SER A 97 17.01 0.08 -44.88
CA SER A 97 17.53 -1.23 -44.46
C SER A 97 18.63 -1.11 -43.41
N GLN A 98 19.51 -0.11 -43.54
CA GLN A 98 20.58 0.17 -42.59
C GLN A 98 20.03 0.80 -41.31
N VAL A 99 19.08 1.73 -41.42
CA VAL A 99 18.39 2.34 -40.26
C VAL A 99 17.62 1.27 -39.46
N ALA A 100 16.93 0.34 -40.14
CA ALA A 100 16.25 -0.77 -39.49
C ALA A 100 17.21 -1.64 -38.65
N LYS A 101 18.40 -1.94 -39.21
CA LYS A 101 19.44 -2.72 -38.52
C LYS A 101 19.99 -2.00 -37.28
N LEU A 102 20.17 -0.68 -37.34
CA LEU A 102 20.75 0.12 -36.25
C LEU A 102 19.76 0.42 -35.13
N THR A 103 18.49 0.63 -35.47
CA THR A 103 17.45 1.08 -34.52
C THR A 103 16.55 -0.04 -34.04
N GLY A 104 16.59 -1.21 -34.71
CA GLY A 104 15.70 -2.33 -34.45
C GLY A 104 14.25 -2.10 -34.91
N LEU A 105 13.96 -1.00 -35.60
CA LEU A 105 12.64 -0.71 -36.15
C LEU A 105 12.39 -1.51 -37.43
N SER A 106 11.15 -1.96 -37.62
CA SER A 106 10.75 -2.60 -38.89
C SER A 106 10.69 -1.60 -40.03
N LEU A 107 10.93 -2.06 -41.27
CA LEU A 107 10.78 -1.23 -42.47
C LEU A 107 9.39 -0.60 -42.58
N ARG A 108 8.33 -1.34 -42.18
CA ARG A 108 6.96 -0.80 -42.14
C ARG A 108 6.83 0.36 -41.16
N ARG A 109 7.53 0.33 -40.01
CA ARG A 109 7.51 1.44 -39.05
C ARG A 109 8.30 2.63 -39.59
N LEU A 110 9.47 2.40 -40.20
CA LEU A 110 10.29 3.45 -40.82
C LEU A 110 9.57 4.14 -41.99
N ALA A 111 8.82 3.39 -42.81
CA ALA A 111 8.02 3.96 -43.89
C ALA A 111 6.98 4.97 -43.40
N LYS A 112 6.44 4.78 -42.18
CA LYS A 112 5.49 5.72 -41.56
C LYS A 112 6.14 6.98 -41.00
N LEU A 113 7.46 6.97 -40.81
CA LEU A 113 8.21 8.12 -40.30
C LEU A 113 8.57 9.10 -41.45
N ARG A 114 8.73 8.59 -42.68
CA ARG A 114 9.03 9.37 -43.91
C ARG A 114 7.90 10.29 -44.43
N HIS A 115 6.88 10.59 -43.62
CA HIS A 115 5.76 11.44 -44.02
C HIS A 115 5.91 12.87 -43.52
#